data_AF-A0A257LJC6-F1
#
_entry.id   AF-A0A257LJC6-F1
#
_cell.length_a   1.000
_cell.length_b   1.000
_cell.length_c   1.000
_cell.angle_alpha   90.00
_cell.angle_beta   90.00
_cell.angle_gamma   90.00
#
_symmetry.space_group_name_H-M   'P 1'
#
loop_
_entity.id
_entity.type
_entity.pdbx_description
1 polymer ?
#
loop_
_entity_poly.entity_id
_entity_poly.type
_entity_poly.pdbx_seq_one_letter_code
_entity_poly.pdbx_strand_id
1 'polypeptide(L)'
;KPVVIAGIMGGVNSGVSAETTELVIETAIFKRQTIRATSKRLGLSSDSSYGYERGVDAHSAVEAAWRAIDLILETAGGTVVGPICKVGSDIPWQREIVLAPAFVRERLGFSIPAEDMRDALEALELNVTDLGEVTHEALGEKRTARDEWRVAIPSWRDDLDRPIDLVEEILRVYGTERIPPTRVVVPARASA
;
A
#
# COMPACT_ATOMS: atom_id res chain seq x y z
N LYS A 1 -5.25 24.77 -24.68
CA LYS A 1 -5.79 25.26 -23.39
C LYS A 1 -5.54 24.18 -22.35
N PRO A 2 -5.26 24.51 -21.07
CA PRO A 2 -5.20 23.50 -20.01
C PRO A 2 -6.54 22.75 -19.89
N VAL A 3 -6.49 21.45 -19.58
CA VAL A 3 -7.69 20.59 -19.47
C VAL A 3 -7.88 20.02 -18.06
N VAL A 4 -6.87 20.08 -17.20
CA VAL A 4 -6.92 19.49 -15.85
C VAL A 4 -5.83 20.12 -14.97
N ILE A 5 -6.07 20.16 -13.66
CA ILE A 5 -5.03 20.23 -12.65
C ILE A 5 -4.71 18.78 -12.28
N ALA A 6 -3.65 18.24 -12.88
CA ALA A 6 -3.33 16.82 -12.86
C ALA A 6 -3.36 16.21 -11.45
N GLY A 7 -4.10 15.13 -11.28
CA GLY A 7 -4.30 14.44 -10.00
C GLY A 7 -5.07 15.21 -8.93
N ILE A 8 -5.77 16.30 -9.31
CA ILE A 8 -6.55 17.13 -8.39
C ILE A 8 -7.95 17.39 -8.95
N MET A 9 -8.08 18.04 -10.11
CA MET A 9 -9.40 18.44 -10.60
C MET A 9 -9.44 18.64 -12.11
N GLY A 10 -10.50 18.12 -12.74
CA GLY A 10 -10.82 18.35 -14.15
C GLY A 10 -11.11 19.83 -14.46
N GLY A 11 -10.83 20.25 -15.68
CA GLY A 11 -11.23 21.57 -16.18
C GLY A 11 -12.70 21.60 -16.58
N VAL A 12 -13.34 22.77 -16.48
CA VAL A 12 -14.72 22.97 -16.93
C VAL A 12 -14.89 22.68 -18.42
N ASN A 13 -13.86 22.98 -19.22
CA ASN A 13 -13.86 22.79 -20.68
C ASN A 13 -13.61 21.35 -21.15
N SER A 14 -13.32 20.43 -20.24
CA SER A 14 -13.06 19.00 -20.52
C SER A 14 -13.95 18.07 -19.69
N GLY A 15 -14.81 18.62 -18.84
CA GLY A 15 -15.78 17.86 -18.07
C GLY A 15 -16.84 17.24 -18.97
N VAL A 16 -17.29 16.05 -18.59
CA VAL A 16 -18.40 15.35 -19.24
C VAL A 16 -19.71 16.12 -18.98
N SER A 17 -20.50 16.31 -20.04
CA SER A 17 -21.83 16.92 -20.02
C SER A 17 -22.88 15.98 -20.63
N ALA A 18 -24.15 16.40 -20.63
CA ALA A 18 -25.25 15.62 -21.22
C ALA A 18 -25.10 15.41 -22.74
N GLU A 19 -24.32 16.28 -23.40
CA GLU A 19 -24.06 16.26 -24.83
C GLU A 19 -22.81 15.44 -25.20
N THR A 20 -22.10 14.88 -24.21
CA THR A 20 -20.84 14.16 -24.46
C THR A 20 -21.10 12.80 -25.09
N THR A 21 -20.52 12.57 -26.27
CA THR A 21 -20.63 11.32 -27.02
C THR A 21 -19.31 10.55 -27.12
N GLU A 22 -18.19 11.23 -26.85
CA GLU A 22 -16.85 10.67 -26.97
C GLU A 22 -16.08 10.94 -25.68
N LEU A 23 -15.38 9.92 -25.19
CA LEU A 23 -14.63 9.97 -23.94
C LEU A 23 -13.19 9.52 -24.16
N VAL A 24 -12.28 10.17 -23.43
CA VAL A 24 -10.92 9.68 -23.23
C VAL A 24 -10.76 9.39 -21.74
N ILE A 25 -10.40 8.15 -21.41
CA ILE A 25 -10.20 7.72 -20.03
C ILE A 25 -8.73 7.92 -19.65
N GLU A 26 -8.48 8.75 -18.64
CA GLU A 26 -7.15 8.98 -18.08
C GLU A 26 -6.95 8.16 -16.81
N THR A 27 -5.95 7.27 -16.82
CA THR A 27 -5.42 6.62 -15.62
C THR A 27 -3.94 6.93 -15.51
N ALA A 28 -3.57 7.71 -14.50
CA ALA A 28 -2.23 8.25 -14.36
C ALA A 28 -1.71 8.08 -12.93
N ILE A 29 -0.38 8.13 -12.79
CA ILE A 29 0.32 8.09 -11.50
C ILE A 29 1.09 9.39 -11.32
N PHE A 30 0.81 10.11 -10.24
CA PHE A 30 1.43 11.40 -9.96
C PHE A 30 2.35 11.34 -8.74
N LYS A 31 3.34 12.24 -8.70
CA LYS A 31 4.22 12.38 -7.54
C LYS A 31 3.42 12.93 -6.35
N ARG A 32 3.32 12.15 -5.27
CA ARG A 32 2.58 12.48 -4.03
C ARG A 32 2.90 13.88 -3.51
N GLN A 33 4.20 14.25 -3.51
CA GLN A 33 4.68 15.54 -3.03
C GLN A 33 4.15 16.72 -3.88
N THR A 34 4.09 16.55 -5.20
CA THR A 34 3.61 17.58 -6.13
C THR A 34 2.11 17.77 -6.01
N ILE A 35 1.35 16.67 -5.87
CA ILE A 35 -0.10 16.73 -5.61
C ILE A 35 -0.38 17.46 -4.31
N ARG A 36 0.26 17.03 -3.21
CA ARG A 36 0.12 17.68 -1.89
C ARG A 36 0.45 19.16 -1.91
N ALA A 37 1.59 19.52 -2.52
CA ALA A 37 2.02 20.92 -2.60
C ALA A 37 1.03 21.77 -3.41
N THR A 38 0.52 21.24 -4.52
CA THR A 38 -0.40 21.96 -5.41
C THR A 38 -1.80 22.06 -4.79
N SER A 39 -2.34 20.97 -4.24
CA SER A 39 -3.63 20.94 -3.53
C SER A 39 -3.66 21.97 -2.40
N LYS A 40 -2.64 21.96 -1.53
CA LYS A 40 -2.54 22.94 -0.43
C LYS A 40 -2.41 24.37 -0.92
N ARG A 41 -1.59 24.61 -1.94
CA ARG A 41 -1.40 25.97 -2.50
C ARG A 41 -2.69 26.54 -3.09
N LEU A 42 -3.52 25.70 -3.69
CA LEU A 42 -4.78 26.10 -4.31
C LEU A 42 -5.98 26.05 -3.34
N GLY A 43 -5.80 25.47 -2.15
CA GLY A 43 -6.91 25.23 -1.21
C GLY A 43 -7.94 24.23 -1.74
N LEU A 44 -7.53 23.33 -2.65
CA LEU A 44 -8.41 22.36 -3.30
C LEU A 44 -8.13 20.95 -2.75
N SER A 45 -9.05 20.42 -1.95
CA SER A 45 -9.04 19.03 -1.50
C SER A 45 -10.15 18.27 -2.21
N SER A 46 -9.77 17.34 -3.08
CA SER A 46 -10.67 16.45 -3.82
C SER A 46 -10.39 14.99 -3.44
N ASP A 47 -11.31 14.09 -3.78
CA ASP A 47 -11.09 12.65 -3.61
C ASP A 47 -9.87 12.17 -4.41
N SER A 48 -9.68 12.73 -5.62
CA SER A 48 -8.52 12.45 -6.46
C SER A 48 -7.21 12.84 -5.77
N SER A 49 -7.11 14.10 -5.31
CA SER A 49 -5.90 14.58 -4.63
C SER A 49 -5.67 13.83 -3.33
N TYR A 50 -6.72 13.50 -2.57
CA TYR A 50 -6.63 12.72 -1.34
C TYR A 50 -6.00 11.33 -1.58
N GLY A 51 -6.43 10.63 -2.63
CA GLY A 51 -5.88 9.35 -3.04
C GLY A 51 -4.42 9.47 -3.48
N TYR A 52 -4.12 10.38 -4.42
CA TYR A 52 -2.76 10.56 -4.92
C TYR A 52 -1.75 11.04 -3.86
N GLU A 53 -2.17 11.77 -2.82
CA GLU A 53 -1.31 12.13 -1.70
C GLU A 53 -0.86 10.92 -0.87
N ARG A 54 -1.72 9.89 -0.76
CA ARG A 54 -1.47 8.63 -0.04
C ARG A 54 -0.85 7.55 -0.91
N GLY A 55 -0.76 7.82 -2.20
CA GLY A 55 -0.29 6.88 -3.19
C GLY A 55 -1.41 6.04 -3.77
N VAL A 56 -1.22 5.71 -5.03
CA VAL A 56 -2.05 4.77 -5.78
C VAL A 56 -1.11 3.73 -6.38
N ASP A 57 -1.59 2.50 -6.48
CA ASP A 57 -0.80 1.42 -7.06
C ASP A 57 -0.64 1.61 -8.57
N ALA A 58 0.61 1.72 -9.03
CA ALA A 58 0.91 1.88 -10.44
C ALA A 58 0.61 0.60 -11.26
N HIS A 59 0.63 -0.57 -10.63
CA HIS A 59 0.40 -1.84 -11.33
C HIS A 59 -1.08 -2.04 -11.65
N SER A 60 -1.98 -1.54 -10.80
CA SER A 60 -3.43 -1.55 -11.03
C SER A 60 -3.93 -0.57 -12.11
N ALA A 61 -3.10 0.37 -12.60
CA ALA A 61 -3.56 1.49 -13.42
C ALA A 61 -4.28 1.04 -14.72
N VAL A 62 -3.72 0.04 -15.42
CA VAL A 62 -4.30 -0.48 -16.67
C VAL A 62 -5.58 -1.25 -16.40
N GLU A 63 -5.62 -2.05 -15.34
CA GLU A 63 -6.81 -2.81 -14.93
C GLU A 63 -7.93 -1.86 -14.51
N ALA A 64 -7.61 -0.80 -13.75
CA ALA A 64 -8.57 0.23 -13.36
C ALA A 64 -9.16 0.95 -14.58
N ALA A 65 -8.36 1.23 -15.61
CA ALA A 65 -8.84 1.81 -16.87
C ALA A 65 -9.85 0.89 -17.56
N TRP A 66 -9.52 -0.39 -17.69
CA TRP A 66 -10.43 -1.37 -18.28
C TRP A 66 -11.70 -1.54 -17.47
N ARG A 67 -11.60 -1.60 -16.14
CA ARG A 67 -12.78 -1.71 -15.29
C ARG A 67 -13.71 -0.50 -15.43
N ALA A 68 -13.16 0.71 -15.56
CA ALA A 68 -13.95 1.91 -15.82
C ALA A 68 -14.63 1.86 -17.19
N ILE A 69 -13.92 1.40 -18.23
CA ILE A 69 -14.47 1.21 -19.57
C ILE A 69 -15.61 0.19 -19.56
N ASP A 70 -15.42 -0.96 -18.91
CA ASP A 70 -16.45 -2.01 -18.81
C ASP A 70 -17.73 -1.46 -18.17
N LEU A 71 -17.61 -0.68 -17.08
CA LEU A 71 -18.75 -0.05 -16.42
C LEU A 71 -19.45 0.97 -17.32
N ILE A 72 -18.71 1.76 -18.10
CA ILE A 72 -19.29 2.72 -19.05
C ILE A 72 -20.06 1.97 -20.15
N LEU A 73 -19.49 0.91 -20.71
CA LEU A 73 -20.14 0.10 -21.73
C LEU A 73 -21.42 -0.57 -21.21
N GLU A 74 -21.39 -1.09 -19.99
CA GLU A 74 -22.53 -1.73 -19.34
C GLU A 74 -23.68 -0.72 -19.07
N THR A 75 -23.34 0.51 -18.67
CA THR A 75 -24.33 1.47 -18.17
C THR A 75 -24.78 2.50 -19.21
N ALA A 76 -23.90 2.92 -20.11
CA ALA A 76 -24.13 3.96 -21.11
C ALA A 76 -23.97 3.45 -22.55
N GLY A 77 -23.45 2.25 -22.75
CA GLY A 77 -23.15 1.69 -24.07
C GLY A 77 -21.91 2.33 -24.72
N GLY A 78 -21.87 2.29 -26.04
CA GLY A 78 -20.75 2.79 -26.84
C GLY A 78 -19.81 1.69 -27.31
N THR A 79 -18.66 2.08 -27.84
CA THR A 79 -17.65 1.16 -28.37
C THR A 79 -16.25 1.66 -28.03
N VAL A 80 -15.37 0.75 -27.65
CA VAL A 80 -13.95 1.06 -27.42
C VAL A 80 -13.26 1.28 -28.77
N VAL A 81 -12.56 2.40 -28.91
CA VAL A 81 -11.86 2.76 -30.14
C VAL A 81 -10.37 2.91 -29.86
N GLY A 82 -9.56 2.20 -30.65
CA GLY A 82 -8.10 2.31 -30.63
C GLY A 82 -7.40 1.56 -29.50
N PRO A 83 -6.06 1.45 -29.56
CA PRO A 83 -5.26 0.82 -28.51
C PRO A 83 -5.06 1.76 -27.31
N ILE A 84 -4.70 1.19 -26.16
CA ILE A 84 -4.22 1.97 -25.02
C ILE A 84 -2.96 2.75 -25.40
N CYS A 85 -2.94 4.04 -25.10
CA CYS A 85 -1.74 4.85 -25.13
C CYS A 85 -1.06 4.83 -23.74
N LYS A 86 0.03 4.07 -23.61
CA LYS A 86 0.84 4.03 -22.39
C LYS A 86 2.07 4.92 -22.54
N VAL A 87 2.24 5.87 -21.62
CA VAL A 87 3.41 6.74 -21.55
C VAL A 87 4.11 6.52 -20.21
N GLY A 88 5.42 6.28 -20.25
CA GLY A 88 6.23 5.94 -19.08
C GLY A 88 6.75 4.50 -19.12
N SER A 89 7.61 4.16 -18.17
CA SER A 89 8.14 2.80 -18.00
C SER A 89 7.38 2.05 -16.94
N ASP A 90 7.48 0.72 -16.97
CA ASP A 90 7.07 -0.10 -15.83
C ASP A 90 7.85 0.28 -14.58
N ILE A 91 7.16 0.30 -13.45
CA ILE A 91 7.77 0.49 -12.14
C ILE A 91 8.12 -0.91 -11.64
N PRO A 92 9.41 -1.26 -11.47
CA PRO A 92 9.76 -2.56 -10.94
C PRO A 92 9.26 -2.68 -9.50
N TRP A 93 8.59 -3.79 -9.20
CA TRP A 93 8.13 -4.09 -7.86
C TRP A 93 8.51 -5.51 -7.47
N GLN A 94 9.41 -5.61 -6.49
CA GLN A 94 9.86 -6.87 -5.90
C GLN A 94 10.24 -6.59 -4.44
N ARG A 95 9.24 -6.24 -3.63
CA ARG A 95 9.45 -5.99 -2.20
C ARG A 95 9.14 -7.26 -1.42
N GLU A 96 10.12 -7.66 -0.62
CA GLU A 96 10.01 -8.80 0.27
C GLU A 96 10.58 -8.43 1.63
N ILE A 97 9.94 -8.90 2.69
CA ILE A 97 10.37 -8.69 4.07
C ILE A 97 10.64 -10.04 4.69
N VAL A 98 11.83 -10.19 5.27
CA VAL A 98 12.17 -11.38 6.05
C VAL A 98 11.67 -11.17 7.48
N LEU A 99 10.90 -12.13 7.99
CA LEU A 99 10.27 -12.07 9.30
C LEU A 99 10.46 -13.38 10.04
N ALA A 100 10.92 -13.31 11.28
CA ALA A 100 10.95 -14.45 12.19
C ALA A 100 9.77 -14.36 13.17
N PRO A 101 9.00 -15.43 13.43
CA PRO A 101 7.94 -15.43 14.44
C PRO A 101 8.45 -15.04 15.84
N ALA A 102 9.70 -15.36 16.15
CA ALA A 102 10.35 -14.95 17.39
C ALA A 102 10.48 -13.42 17.50
N PHE A 103 10.81 -12.73 16.41
CA PHE A 103 10.88 -11.26 16.37
C PHE A 103 9.51 -10.64 16.67
N VAL A 104 8.43 -11.22 16.11
CA VAL A 104 7.06 -10.75 16.37
C VAL A 104 6.73 -10.84 17.87
N ARG A 105 6.98 -12.01 18.50
CA ARG A 105 6.73 -12.20 19.94
C ARG A 105 7.57 -11.25 20.80
N GLU A 106 8.84 -11.04 20.43
CA GLU A 106 9.72 -10.10 21.13
C GLU A 106 9.16 -8.67 21.09
N ARG A 107 8.72 -8.20 19.92
CA ARG A 107 8.20 -6.84 19.75
C ARG A 107 6.84 -6.62 20.42
N LEU A 108 5.97 -7.63 20.41
CA LEU A 108 4.66 -7.56 21.05
C LEU A 108 4.72 -7.71 22.57
N GLY A 109 5.72 -8.43 23.09
CA GLY A 109 5.84 -8.73 24.51
C GLY A 109 4.84 -9.79 25.02
N PHE A 110 4.16 -10.47 24.11
CA PHE A 110 3.31 -11.63 24.40
C PHE A 110 3.37 -12.64 23.25
N SER A 111 2.90 -13.86 23.52
CA SER A 111 2.99 -14.96 22.56
C SER A 111 1.75 -15.01 21.67
N ILE A 112 1.98 -15.05 20.36
CA ILE A 112 1.02 -15.47 19.34
C ILE A 112 1.57 -16.78 18.72
N PRO A 113 0.74 -17.82 18.48
CA PRO A 113 1.13 -18.99 17.71
C PRO A 113 1.62 -18.62 16.31
N ALA A 114 2.61 -19.33 15.78
CA ALA A 114 3.14 -19.03 14.45
C ALA A 114 2.08 -19.28 13.34
N GLU A 115 1.20 -20.26 13.53
CA GLU A 115 0.05 -20.50 12.64
C GLU A 115 -0.86 -19.28 12.56
N ASP A 116 -1.30 -18.72 13.69
CA ASP A 116 -2.14 -17.52 13.75
C ASP A 116 -1.47 -16.30 13.09
N MET A 117 -0.15 -16.15 13.23
CA MET A 117 0.58 -15.07 12.57
C MET A 117 0.60 -15.23 11.04
N ARG A 118 0.77 -16.46 10.57
CA ARG A 118 0.77 -16.78 9.14
C ARG A 118 -0.62 -16.56 8.56
N ASP A 119 -1.65 -17.08 9.20
CA ASP A 119 -3.06 -16.90 8.81
C ASP A 119 -3.42 -15.41 8.72
N ALA A 120 -2.93 -14.60 9.67
CA ALA A 120 -3.13 -13.16 9.66
C ALA A 120 -2.49 -12.46 8.43
N LEU A 121 -1.27 -12.84 8.06
CA LEU A 121 -0.59 -12.30 6.89
C LEU A 121 -1.26 -12.75 5.59
N GLU A 122 -1.60 -14.04 5.48
CA GLU A 122 -2.22 -14.63 4.29
C GLU A 122 -3.65 -14.10 4.07
N ALA A 123 -4.41 -13.82 5.14
CA ALA A 123 -5.71 -13.15 5.05
C ALA A 123 -5.62 -11.71 4.50
N LEU A 124 -4.44 -11.09 4.53
CA LEU A 124 -4.14 -9.78 3.96
C LEU A 124 -3.49 -9.89 2.56
N GLU A 125 -3.54 -11.08 1.95
CA GLU A 125 -2.93 -11.39 0.66
C GLU A 125 -1.40 -11.22 0.64
N LEU A 126 -0.75 -11.29 1.81
CA LEU A 126 0.71 -11.30 1.92
C LEU A 126 1.19 -12.74 1.80
N ASN A 127 1.90 -13.07 0.71
CA ASN A 127 2.37 -14.44 0.48
C ASN A 127 3.55 -14.75 1.41
N VAL A 128 3.42 -15.80 2.21
CA VAL A 128 4.42 -16.22 3.21
C VAL A 128 5.08 -17.53 2.76
N THR A 129 6.38 -17.51 2.50
CA THR A 129 7.17 -18.71 2.15
C THR A 129 8.21 -19.00 3.24
N ASP A 130 8.36 -20.26 3.64
CA ASP A 130 9.40 -20.64 4.60
C ASP A 130 10.80 -20.55 3.96
N LEU A 131 11.72 -19.88 4.65
CA LEU A 131 13.13 -19.76 4.26
C LEU A 131 14.04 -20.73 5.01
N GLY A 132 13.54 -21.38 6.05
CA GLY A 132 14.34 -22.27 6.88
C GLY A 132 15.41 -21.50 7.65
N GLU A 133 16.69 -21.85 7.44
CA GLU A 133 17.84 -21.25 8.12
C GLU A 133 18.44 -20.14 7.25
N VAL A 134 18.40 -18.90 7.74
CA VAL A 134 18.95 -17.74 7.05
C VAL A 134 20.01 -17.11 7.93
N THR A 135 21.15 -16.77 7.32
CA THR A 135 22.22 -16.03 8.00
C THR A 135 22.06 -14.56 7.68
N HIS A 136 21.78 -13.76 8.70
CA HIS A 136 21.77 -12.31 8.58
C HIS A 136 23.13 -11.75 9.00
N GLU A 137 23.66 -10.85 8.19
CA GLU A 137 24.79 -10.00 8.57
C GLU A 137 24.25 -8.62 8.93
N ALA A 138 24.15 -8.33 10.23
CA ALA A 138 23.72 -7.04 10.74
C ALA A 138 24.77 -6.53 11.73
N LEU A 139 25.26 -5.30 11.53
CA LEU A 139 26.25 -4.65 12.40
C LEU A 139 27.54 -5.47 12.64
N GLY A 140 27.93 -6.32 11.68
CA GLY A 140 29.13 -7.16 11.77
C GLY A 140 28.98 -8.44 12.58
N GLU A 141 27.78 -8.72 13.13
CA GLU A 141 27.46 -9.99 13.77
C GLU A 141 26.73 -10.91 12.78
N LYS A 142 27.22 -12.14 12.64
CA LYS A 142 26.50 -13.21 11.95
C LYS A 142 25.50 -13.82 12.93
N ARG A 143 24.22 -13.65 12.63
CA ARG A 143 23.15 -14.32 13.36
C ARG A 143 22.45 -15.29 12.44
N THR A 144 22.40 -16.53 12.89
CA THR A 144 21.68 -17.59 12.19
C THR A 144 20.32 -17.74 12.85
N ALA A 145 19.29 -17.39 12.11
CA ALA A 145 17.91 -17.53 12.54
C ALA A 145 17.30 -18.76 11.87
N ARG A 146 16.51 -19.51 12.65
CA ARG A 146 15.70 -20.63 12.16
C ARG A 146 14.24 -20.21 12.09
N ASP A 147 13.48 -20.91 11.27
CA ASP A 147 12.04 -20.73 11.10
C ASP A 147 11.69 -19.33 10.57
N GLU A 148 12.51 -18.81 9.66
CA GLU A 148 12.24 -17.52 9.01
C GLU A 148 11.27 -17.64 7.85
N TRP A 149 10.51 -16.56 7.65
CA TRP A 149 9.59 -16.39 6.54
C TRP A 149 10.07 -15.31 5.59
N ARG A 150 9.89 -15.56 4.29
CA ARG A 150 9.84 -14.54 3.25
C ARG A 150 8.40 -14.11 3.08
N VAL A 151 8.11 -12.83 3.31
CA VAL A 151 6.80 -12.25 3.08
C VAL A 151 6.88 -11.36 1.84
N ALA A 152 6.23 -11.77 0.76
CA ALA A 152 6.13 -10.96 -0.45
C ALA A 152 5.08 -9.87 -0.27
N ILE A 153 5.47 -8.62 -0.50
CA ILE A 153 4.60 -7.47 -0.33
C ILE A 153 3.98 -7.12 -1.68
N PRO A 154 2.65 -7.08 -1.81
CA PRO A 154 2.00 -6.68 -3.05
C PRO A 154 2.17 -5.17 -3.32
N SER A 155 2.07 -4.76 -4.59
CA SER A 155 2.39 -3.38 -5.01
C SER A 155 1.48 -2.30 -4.44
N TRP A 156 0.25 -2.67 -4.06
CA TRP A 156 -0.68 -1.75 -3.39
C TRP A 156 -0.38 -1.53 -1.91
N ARG A 157 0.56 -2.28 -1.32
CA ARG A 157 1.02 -2.16 0.07
C ARG A 157 2.35 -1.44 0.18
N ASP A 158 2.43 -0.25 -0.44
CA ASP A 158 3.64 0.59 -0.38
C ASP A 158 3.98 1.07 1.04
N ASP A 159 3.04 0.95 1.99
CA ASP A 159 3.21 1.21 3.41
C ASP A 159 4.04 0.16 4.17
N LEU A 160 4.18 -1.07 3.64
CA LEU A 160 4.94 -2.14 4.29
C LEU A 160 6.38 -2.14 3.79
N ASP A 161 7.35 -1.76 4.62
CA ASP A 161 8.77 -1.67 4.24
C ASP A 161 9.74 -2.38 5.20
N ARG A 162 9.30 -2.65 6.43
CA ARG A 162 10.12 -3.22 7.50
C ARG A 162 9.39 -4.34 8.23
N PRO A 163 10.14 -5.24 8.91
CA PRO A 163 9.55 -6.28 9.74
C PRO A 163 8.55 -5.77 10.78
N ILE A 164 8.74 -4.55 11.30
CA ILE A 164 7.84 -3.97 12.32
C ILE A 164 6.45 -3.64 11.76
N ASP A 165 6.33 -3.32 10.47
CA ASP A 165 5.03 -3.03 9.86
C ASP A 165 4.22 -4.34 9.75
N LEU A 166 4.89 -5.48 9.51
CA LEU A 166 4.26 -6.79 9.57
C LEU A 166 3.83 -7.20 10.98
N VAL A 167 4.56 -6.77 12.01
CA VAL A 167 4.14 -6.98 13.42
C VAL A 167 2.83 -6.25 13.69
N GLU A 168 2.68 -5.01 13.20
CA GLU A 168 1.42 -4.26 13.30
C GLU A 168 0.28 -5.00 12.58
N GLU A 169 0.50 -5.46 11.35
CA GLU A 169 -0.53 -6.16 10.57
C GLU A 169 -0.98 -7.46 11.23
N ILE A 170 -0.03 -8.25 11.74
CA ILE A 170 -0.34 -9.47 12.51
C ILE A 170 -1.19 -9.12 13.73
N LEU A 171 -0.77 -8.13 14.52
CA LEU A 171 -1.52 -7.74 15.72
C LEU A 171 -2.92 -7.20 15.39
N ARG A 172 -3.03 -6.42 14.30
CA ARG A 172 -4.29 -5.82 13.85
C ARG A 172 -5.31 -6.89 13.47
N VAL A 173 -4.88 -7.94 12.77
CA VAL A 173 -5.76 -9.05 12.37
C VAL A 173 -6.01 -10.01 13.53
N TYR A 174 -5.00 -10.28 14.37
CA TYR A 174 -5.15 -11.14 15.54
C TYR A 174 -6.10 -10.56 16.59
N GLY A 175 -6.08 -9.23 16.76
CA GLY A 175 -6.96 -8.49 17.67
C GLY A 175 -6.18 -7.77 18.77
N THR A 176 -6.25 -6.43 18.77
CA THR A 176 -5.60 -5.59 19.80
C THR A 176 -6.22 -5.74 21.18
N GLU A 177 -7.48 -6.17 21.24
CA GLU A 177 -8.20 -6.51 22.47
C GLU A 177 -7.63 -7.75 23.18
N ARG A 178 -6.83 -8.57 22.48
CA ARG A 178 -6.17 -9.76 23.03
C ARG A 178 -4.84 -9.44 23.71
N ILE A 179 -4.37 -8.19 23.65
CA ILE A 179 -3.14 -7.77 24.32
C ILE A 179 -3.33 -7.93 25.83
N PRO A 180 -2.55 -8.79 26.51
CA PRO A 180 -2.69 -9.01 27.93
C PRO A 180 -2.26 -7.76 28.71
N PRO A 181 -2.93 -7.42 29.82
CA PRO A 181 -2.50 -6.35 30.68
C PRO A 181 -1.12 -6.70 31.27
N THR A 182 -0.18 -5.76 31.17
CA THR A 182 1.16 -5.92 31.73
C THR A 182 1.56 -4.69 32.55
N ARG A 183 2.44 -4.89 33.54
CA ARG A 183 2.97 -3.77 34.34
C ARG A 183 4.16 -3.16 33.63
N VAL A 184 4.11 -1.85 33.40
CA VAL A 184 5.26 -1.08 32.94
C VAL A 184 6.10 -0.69 34.16
N VAL A 185 7.33 -1.19 34.22
CA VAL A 185 8.31 -0.79 35.25
C VAL A 185 9.11 0.39 34.71
N VAL A 186 8.91 1.56 35.31
CA VAL A 186 9.68 2.76 34.98
C VAL A 186 10.73 2.96 36.08
N PRO A 187 12.00 3.24 35.77
CA PRO A 187 12.99 3.56 36.79
C PRO A 187 12.52 4.76 37.62
N ALA A 188 12.58 4.67 38.94
CA ALA A 188 12.29 5.81 39.79
C ALA A 188 13.30 6.93 39.48
N ARG A 189 12.82 8.15 39.22
CA ARG A 189 13.70 9.32 39.25
C ARG A 189 14.21 9.45 40.68
N ALA A 190 15.49 9.18 40.91
CA ALA A 190 16.13 9.59 42.14
C ALA A 190 15.99 11.12 42.23
N SER A 191 15.24 11.61 43.22
CA SER A 191 15.24 13.05 43.52
C SER A 191 16.64 13.40 43.98
N ALA A 192 17.26 14.39 43.33
CA ALA A 192 18.50 15.01 43.76
C ALA A 192 18.29 15.74 45.10
#